data_AF-G2H223-F1
#
_entry.id   AF-G2H223-F1
#
_cell.length_a   1.000
_cell.length_b   1.000
_cell.length_c   1.000
_cell.angle_alpha   90.00
_cell.angle_beta   90.00
_cell.angle_gamma   90.00
#
_symmetry.space_group_name_H-M   'P 1'
#
loop_
_entity.id
_entity.type
_entity.pdbx_description
1 polymer ?
#
loop_
_entity_poly.entity_id
_entity_poly.type
_entity_poly.pdbx_seq_one_letter_code
_entity_poly.pdbx_strand_id
1 'polypeptide(L)'
;MQIDGLMHNDVIKSDVHPTDTHGYSEVIFAATYLLGFEFAPRIKGLSRQHLSAFKPRNHYTELGYTLLPDRVIRGSFIEGQWDEILRFIATIRLKVTTASQLFKRLNSYSKQHPLYRALKELGKSPKTLFILKYSDELEFRQCIEKQLNRECSEFCVSING
;
A
#
# COMPACT_ATOMS: atom_id res chain seq x y z
N MET A 1 14.18 -19.30 -23.40
CA MET A 1 12.78 -18.96 -23.74
C MET A 1 11.96 -19.15 -22.48
N GLN A 2 11.07 -18.18 -22.20
CA GLN A 2 10.05 -18.20 -21.14
C GLN A 2 10.53 -17.80 -19.74
N ILE A 3 10.58 -16.49 -19.41
CA ILE A 3 9.90 -15.82 -18.26
C ILE A 3 9.69 -14.31 -18.56
N ASP A 4 9.48 -13.89 -19.82
CA ASP A 4 9.07 -12.50 -20.13
C ASP A 4 7.53 -12.31 -20.11
N GLY A 5 6.78 -13.38 -19.83
CA GLY A 5 5.32 -13.40 -19.88
C GLY A 5 4.59 -12.88 -18.63
N LEU A 6 5.28 -12.31 -17.65
CA LEU A 6 4.68 -11.95 -16.34
C LEU A 6 4.70 -10.46 -15.99
N MET A 7 4.97 -9.59 -16.96
CA MET A 7 4.82 -8.13 -16.81
C MET A 7 3.43 -7.63 -17.24
N HIS A 8 2.42 -8.49 -17.27
CA HIS A 8 1.03 -8.17 -17.69
C HIS A 8 0.01 -8.29 -16.55
N ASN A 9 0.42 -8.03 -15.32
CA ASN A 9 -0.52 -7.79 -14.23
C ASN A 9 0.00 -6.60 -13.42
N ASP A 10 -0.49 -5.40 -13.76
CA ASP A 10 -0.23 -4.16 -13.02
C ASP A 10 -0.81 -4.19 -11.59
N VAL A 11 -1.43 -5.31 -11.20
CA VAL A 11 -1.99 -5.58 -9.88
C VAL A 11 -1.10 -6.60 -9.15
N ILE A 12 -0.39 -6.12 -8.11
CA ILE A 12 0.37 -7.01 -7.21
C ILE A 12 -0.62 -7.70 -6.27
N LYS A 13 -1.00 -8.94 -6.57
CA LYS A 13 -1.81 -9.78 -5.67
C LYS A 13 -0.93 -10.29 -4.53
N SER A 14 -1.26 -9.92 -3.29
CA SER A 14 -0.54 -10.40 -2.11
C SER A 14 -1.49 -11.11 -1.15
N ASP A 15 -1.25 -12.40 -0.97
CA ASP A 15 -1.98 -13.27 -0.04
C ASP A 15 -1.38 -13.16 1.38
N VAL A 16 -1.23 -11.92 1.86
CA VAL A 16 -0.63 -11.64 3.18
C VAL A 16 -1.63 -12.03 4.26
N HIS A 17 -1.25 -13.06 5.02
CA HIS A 17 -2.01 -13.54 6.16
C HIS A 17 -2.04 -12.44 7.24
N PRO A 18 -3.23 -11.91 7.62
CA PRO A 18 -3.37 -10.66 8.40
C PRO A 18 -2.90 -10.70 9.86
N THR A 19 -2.17 -11.73 10.30
CA THR A 19 -2.08 -12.02 11.73
C THR A 19 -1.04 -11.23 12.51
N ASP A 20 0.00 -10.61 11.93
CA ASP A 20 0.81 -9.61 12.66
C ASP A 20 1.71 -8.70 11.80
N THR A 21 1.18 -8.25 10.65
CA THR A 21 2.00 -7.74 9.54
C THR A 21 1.68 -6.27 9.19
N HIS A 22 1.02 -5.53 10.09
CA HIS A 22 0.55 -4.15 9.84
C HIS A 22 1.65 -3.26 9.25
N GLY A 23 2.83 -3.26 9.88
CA GLY A 23 4.01 -2.48 9.45
C GLY A 23 4.50 -2.77 8.04
N TYR A 24 4.34 -4.01 7.59
CA TYR A 24 4.78 -4.46 6.28
C TYR A 24 3.76 -4.12 5.19
N SER A 25 2.47 -4.20 5.50
CA SER A 25 1.42 -3.76 4.56
C SER A 25 1.60 -2.29 4.20
N GLU A 26 1.89 -1.41 5.16
CA GLU A 26 2.15 0.01 4.87
C GLU A 26 3.32 0.19 3.89
N VAL A 27 4.44 -0.50 4.12
CA VAL A 27 5.62 -0.42 3.25
C VAL A 27 5.33 -0.87 1.82
N ILE A 28 4.52 -1.90 1.62
CA ILE A 28 4.08 -2.31 0.28
C ILE A 28 3.24 -1.19 -0.35
N PHE A 29 2.23 -0.68 0.36
CA PHE A 29 1.40 0.43 -0.12
C PHE A 29 2.25 1.65 -0.52
N ALA A 30 3.29 1.99 0.24
CA ALA A 30 4.23 3.05 -0.11
C ALA A 30 4.95 2.79 -1.43
N ALA A 31 5.53 1.60 -1.57
CA ALA A 31 6.31 1.25 -2.75
C ALA A 31 5.45 1.16 -4.01
N THR A 32 4.29 0.51 -3.93
CA THR A 32 3.39 0.38 -5.09
C THR A 32 2.79 1.73 -5.50
N TYR A 33 2.45 2.57 -4.53
CA TYR A 33 2.00 3.95 -4.78
C TYR A 33 3.05 4.74 -5.56
N LEU A 34 4.31 4.72 -5.14
CA LEU A 34 5.41 5.44 -5.81
C LEU A 34 5.77 4.81 -7.17
N LEU A 35 5.54 3.52 -7.34
CA LEU A 35 5.77 2.83 -8.61
C LEU A 35 4.60 3.00 -9.59
N GLY A 36 3.43 3.45 -9.15
CA GLY A 36 2.22 3.55 -9.97
C GLY A 36 1.51 2.21 -10.18
N PHE A 37 1.74 1.22 -9.31
CA PHE A 37 1.04 -0.06 -9.35
C PHE A 37 -0.10 -0.07 -8.33
N GLU A 38 -1.19 -0.77 -8.68
CA GLU A 38 -2.30 -0.97 -7.75
C GLU A 38 -2.01 -2.16 -6.83
N PHE A 39 -1.98 -1.88 -5.53
CA PHE A 39 -1.91 -2.89 -4.50
C PHE A 39 -3.27 -3.08 -3.85
N ALA A 40 -3.91 -4.21 -4.13
CA ALA A 40 -5.28 -4.49 -3.70
C ALA A 40 -5.37 -5.78 -2.85
N PRO A 41 -4.86 -5.76 -1.61
CA PRO A 41 -4.94 -6.92 -0.73
C PRO A 41 -6.37 -7.17 -0.28
N ARG A 42 -6.70 -8.45 -0.03
CA ARG A 42 -7.95 -8.82 0.64
C ARG A 42 -7.89 -8.38 2.11
N ILE A 43 -8.81 -7.51 2.53
CA ILE A 43 -8.91 -7.10 3.93
C ILE A 43 -9.89 -8.01 4.66
N LYS A 44 -9.39 -8.76 5.66
CA LYS A 44 -10.25 -9.43 6.66
C LYS A 44 -10.42 -8.52 7.87
N GLY A 45 -11.67 -8.25 8.26
CA GLY A 45 -12.00 -7.45 9.44
C GLY A 45 -11.69 -5.96 9.26
N LEU A 46 -12.50 -5.27 8.45
CA LEU A 46 -12.37 -3.83 8.18
C LEU A 46 -12.37 -2.98 9.47
N SER A 47 -13.17 -3.39 10.46
CA SER A 47 -13.24 -2.73 11.78
C SER A 47 -11.94 -2.77 12.60
N ARG A 48 -11.00 -3.65 12.24
CA ARG A 48 -9.68 -3.75 12.90
C ARG A 48 -8.60 -2.93 12.20
N GLN A 49 -8.91 -2.35 11.04
CA GLN A 49 -7.95 -1.54 10.30
C GLN A 49 -7.86 -0.14 10.91
N HIS A 50 -6.66 0.42 10.91
CA HIS A 50 -6.42 1.77 11.42
C HIS A 50 -6.41 2.79 10.29
N LEU A 51 -7.21 3.84 10.44
CA LEU A 51 -7.15 5.01 9.58
C LEU A 51 -6.04 5.95 10.05
N SER A 52 -5.29 6.50 9.11
CA SER A 52 -4.18 7.42 9.41
C SER A 52 -4.31 8.71 8.63
N ALA A 53 -3.99 9.84 9.26
CA ALA A 53 -4.06 11.15 8.63
C ALA A 53 -2.92 12.07 9.08
N PHE A 54 -2.72 13.19 8.40
CA PHE A 54 -1.65 14.14 8.73
C PHE A 54 -1.96 15.04 9.93
N LYS A 55 -3.24 15.21 10.28
CA LYS A 55 -3.69 16.00 11.41
C LYS A 55 -4.20 15.11 12.55
N PRO A 56 -4.19 15.59 13.80
CA PRO A 56 -4.74 14.84 14.93
C PRO A 56 -6.25 14.62 14.76
N ARG A 57 -6.77 13.58 15.41
CA ARG A 57 -8.20 13.19 15.37
C ARG A 57 -9.16 14.36 15.58
N ASN A 58 -8.89 15.20 16.58
CA ASN A 58 -9.75 16.33 16.96
C ASN A 58 -10.00 17.29 15.80
N HIS A 59 -9.00 17.51 14.94
CA HIS A 59 -9.16 18.35 13.76
C HIS A 59 -10.27 17.83 12.84
N TYR A 60 -10.37 16.52 12.64
CA TYR A 60 -11.41 15.92 11.82
C TYR A 60 -12.77 15.85 12.55
N THR A 61 -12.74 15.74 13.88
CA THR A 61 -13.96 15.82 14.70
C THR A 61 -14.59 17.20 14.63
N GLU A 62 -13.79 18.27 14.73
CA GLU A 62 -14.24 19.66 14.61
C GLU A 62 -14.82 19.96 13.21
N LEU A 63 -14.31 19.29 12.17
CA LEU A 63 -14.84 19.38 10.81
C LEU A 63 -16.12 18.54 10.59
N GLY A 64 -16.58 17.79 11.60
CA GLY A 64 -17.82 17.01 11.54
C GLY A 64 -17.71 15.68 10.78
N TYR A 65 -16.50 15.16 10.57
CA TYR A 65 -16.33 13.86 9.92
C TYR A 65 -16.76 12.69 10.83
N THR A 66 -17.56 11.78 10.29
CA THR A 66 -17.97 10.53 10.97
C THR A 66 -16.83 9.53 11.05
N LEU A 67 -16.02 9.43 9.98
CA LEU A 67 -14.83 8.58 9.93
C LEU A 67 -13.62 9.37 10.43
N LEU A 68 -13.03 8.89 11.51
CA LEU A 68 -11.97 9.59 12.22
C LEU A 68 -10.68 8.77 12.22
N PRO A 69 -9.50 9.40 12.01
CA PRO A 69 -8.23 8.69 12.03
C PRO A 69 -7.89 8.20 13.44
N ASP A 70 -7.20 7.06 13.51
CA ASP A 70 -6.64 6.47 14.73
C ASP A 70 -5.19 6.88 14.96
N ARG A 71 -4.48 7.23 13.88
CA ARG A 71 -3.03 7.49 13.91
C ARG A 71 -2.69 8.75 13.13
N VAL A 72 -1.68 9.46 13.62
CA VAL A 72 -1.09 10.61 12.92
C VAL A 72 0.12 10.16 12.11
N ILE A 73 0.18 10.59 10.85
CA ILE A 73 1.31 10.39 9.94
C ILE A 73 2.40 11.38 10.31
N ARG A 74 3.63 10.88 10.53
CA ARG A 74 4.77 11.71 10.90
C ARG A 74 5.58 12.08 9.65
N GLY A 75 5.20 13.19 9.01
CA GLY A 75 5.82 13.69 7.78
C GLY A 75 7.34 13.89 7.88
N SER A 76 7.85 14.29 9.04
CA SER A 76 9.29 14.49 9.25
C SER A 76 10.14 13.24 9.02
N PHE A 77 9.61 12.04 9.28
CA PHE A 77 10.32 10.79 8.96
C PHE A 77 10.38 10.52 7.46
N ILE A 78 9.37 10.97 6.71
CA ILE A 78 9.32 10.86 5.25
C ILE A 78 10.32 11.84 4.64
N GLU A 79 10.25 13.11 5.05
CA GLU A 79 11.12 14.18 4.58
C GLU A 79 12.61 13.86 4.84
N GLY A 80 12.94 13.42 6.06
CA GLY A 80 14.32 13.11 6.44
C GLY A 80 14.94 11.88 5.74
N GLN A 81 14.17 11.14 4.94
CA GLN A 81 14.63 9.97 4.19
C GLN A 81 14.13 9.99 2.73
N TRP A 82 13.69 11.15 2.24
CA TRP A 82 13.04 11.24 0.93
C TRP A 82 13.96 10.76 -0.20
N ASP A 83 15.23 11.17 -0.19
CA ASP A 83 16.21 10.76 -1.20
C ASP A 83 16.47 9.24 -1.18
N GLU A 84 16.49 8.63 0.00
CA GLU A 84 16.64 7.18 0.16
C GLU A 84 15.41 6.42 -0.36
N ILE A 85 14.21 6.96 -0.12
CA ILE A 85 12.96 6.42 -0.68
C ILE A 85 13.03 6.48 -2.21
N LEU A 86 13.39 7.62 -2.78
CA LEU A 86 13.50 7.77 -4.23
C LEU A 86 14.56 6.84 -4.82
N ARG A 87 15.73 6.71 -4.19
CA ARG A 87 16.78 5.77 -4.61
C ARG A 87 16.29 4.32 -4.57
N PHE A 88 15.57 3.97 -3.51
CA PHE A 88 14.96 2.64 -3.35
C PHE A 88 13.98 2.35 -4.49
N ILE A 89 13.07 3.28 -4.81
CA ILE A 89 12.09 3.13 -5.91
C ILE A 89 12.76 3.13 -7.29
N ALA A 90 13.76 4.00 -7.51
CA ALA A 90 14.51 4.05 -8.76
C ALA A 90 15.24 2.72 -9.04
N THR A 91 15.82 2.11 -7.99
CA THR A 91 16.46 0.78 -8.10
C THR A 91 15.48 -0.29 -8.58
N ILE A 92 14.22 -0.22 -8.15
CA ILE A 92 13.16 -1.12 -8.63
C ILE A 92 12.82 -0.84 -10.09
N ARG A 93 12.58 0.43 -10.46
CA ARG A 93 12.21 0.81 -11.83
C ARG A 93 13.28 0.48 -12.86
N LEU A 94 14.56 0.58 -12.49
CA LEU A 94 15.68 0.24 -13.35
C LEU A 94 15.88 -1.28 -13.55
N LYS A 95 14.94 -2.11 -13.08
CA LYS A 95 14.94 -3.58 -13.22
C LYS A 95 16.20 -4.27 -12.70
N VAL A 96 16.96 -3.62 -11.82
CA VAL A 96 18.14 -4.22 -11.17
C VAL A 96 17.71 -5.39 -10.28
N THR A 97 16.46 -5.40 -9.79
CA THR A 97 15.91 -6.45 -8.92
C THR A 97 14.39 -6.47 -9.03
N THR A 98 13.76 -7.65 -8.94
CA THR A 98 12.28 -7.75 -8.94
C THR A 98 11.67 -7.18 -7.64
N ALA A 99 10.43 -6.68 -7.68
CA ALA A 99 9.73 -6.17 -6.50
C ALA A 99 9.76 -7.18 -5.33
N SER A 100 9.49 -8.46 -5.62
CA SER A 100 9.51 -9.55 -4.63
C SER A 100 10.88 -9.75 -3.96
N GLN A 101 11.98 -9.69 -4.72
CA GLN A 101 13.34 -9.82 -4.17
C GLN A 101 13.73 -8.60 -3.33
N LEU A 102 13.28 -7.41 -3.72
CA LEU A 102 13.62 -6.18 -3.06
C LEU A 102 12.79 -5.98 -1.77
N PHE A 103 11.53 -6.42 -1.75
CA PHE A 103 10.76 -6.57 -0.50
C PHE A 103 11.36 -7.61 0.43
N LYS A 104 11.92 -8.73 -0.07
CA LYS A 104 12.70 -9.66 0.77
C LYS A 104 13.92 -8.99 1.39
N ARG A 105 14.65 -8.18 0.62
CA ARG A 105 15.78 -7.40 1.17
C ARG A 105 15.31 -6.38 2.20
N LEU A 106 14.21 -5.68 1.95
CA LEU A 106 13.63 -4.75 2.92
C LEU A 106 13.13 -5.47 4.18
N ASN A 107 12.65 -6.72 4.05
CA ASN A 107 12.29 -7.58 5.18
C ASN A 107 13.49 -8.01 6.03
N SER A 108 14.70 -8.07 5.45
CA SER A 108 15.92 -8.29 6.22
C SER A 108 16.37 -7.06 7.00
N TYR A 109 15.83 -5.88 6.70
CA TYR A 109 16.16 -4.67 7.46
C TYR A 109 15.46 -4.69 8.81
N SER A 110 16.17 -4.23 9.84
CA SER A 110 15.57 -4.02 11.16
C SER A 110 14.39 -3.05 11.05
N LYS A 111 13.32 -3.28 11.84
CA LYS A 111 12.20 -2.34 11.98
C LYS A 111 12.64 -0.95 12.46
N GLN A 112 13.85 -0.82 13.00
CA GLN A 112 14.46 0.44 13.42
C GLN A 112 15.16 1.19 12.28
N HIS A 113 15.33 0.57 11.10
CA HIS A 113 16.01 1.19 9.97
C HIS A 113 15.28 2.48 9.53
N PRO A 114 15.98 3.62 9.37
CA PRO A 114 15.37 4.90 9.01
C PRO A 114 14.50 4.83 7.74
N LEU A 115 15.03 4.25 6.65
CA LEU A 115 14.27 4.02 5.42
C LEU A 115 12.99 3.18 5.64
N TYR A 116 13.05 2.10 6.42
CA TYR A 116 11.86 1.28 6.72
C TYR A 116 10.79 2.09 7.46
N ARG A 117 11.21 2.89 8.45
CA ARG A 117 10.30 3.77 9.20
C ARG A 117 9.67 4.82 8.28
N ALA A 118 10.46 5.43 7.41
CA ALA A 118 9.99 6.42 6.46
C ALA A 118 8.98 5.84 5.46
N LEU A 119 9.29 4.68 4.85
CA LEU A 119 8.38 3.95 3.97
C LEU A 119 7.09 3.56 4.70
N LYS A 120 7.19 3.13 5.97
CA LYS A 120 6.02 2.81 6.79
C LYS A 120 5.14 4.03 7.04
N GLU A 121 5.71 5.19 7.36
CA GLU A 121 4.94 6.43 7.53
C GLU A 121 4.29 6.88 6.22
N LEU A 122 5.03 6.83 5.11
CA LEU A 122 4.50 7.16 3.79
C LEU A 122 3.32 6.26 3.43
N GLY A 123 3.46 4.96 3.67
CA GLY A 123 2.48 3.93 3.31
C GLY A 123 1.14 4.02 4.04
N LYS A 124 1.10 4.70 5.18
CA LYS A 124 -0.15 4.94 5.93
C LYS A 124 -1.17 5.75 5.12
N SER A 125 -0.71 6.71 4.32
CA SER A 125 -1.60 7.55 3.50
C SER A 125 -2.31 6.74 2.41
N PRO A 126 -1.61 6.07 1.46
CA PRO A 126 -2.26 5.26 0.43
C PRO A 126 -3.03 4.06 1.02
N LYS A 127 -2.58 3.48 2.14
CA LYS A 127 -3.36 2.46 2.85
C LYS A 127 -4.70 2.98 3.37
N THR A 128 -4.70 4.18 3.96
CA THR A 128 -5.95 4.79 4.46
C THR A 128 -6.89 5.09 3.30
N LEU A 129 -6.38 5.63 2.20
CA LEU A 129 -7.16 5.85 0.98
C LEU A 129 -7.76 4.54 0.46
N PHE A 130 -6.97 3.46 0.41
CA PHE A 130 -7.45 2.14 0.02
C PHE A 130 -8.56 1.62 0.93
N ILE A 131 -8.43 1.76 2.25
CA ILE A 131 -9.46 1.33 3.22
C ILE A 131 -10.76 2.11 3.01
N LEU A 132 -10.67 3.43 2.80
CA LEU A 132 -11.83 4.28 2.54
C LEU A 132 -12.53 3.86 1.24
N LYS A 133 -11.78 3.69 0.16
CA LYS A 133 -12.29 3.20 -1.14
C LYS A 133 -12.94 1.83 -1.00
N TYR A 134 -12.27 0.90 -0.31
CA TYR A 134 -12.78 -0.45 -0.05
C TYR A 134 -14.06 -0.45 0.80
N SER A 135 -14.26 0.55 1.66
CA SER A 135 -15.46 0.71 2.48
C SER A 135 -16.64 1.29 1.69
N ASP A 136 -16.37 2.22 0.78
CA ASP A 136 -17.40 2.96 0.04
C ASP A 136 -17.85 2.23 -1.23
N GLU A 137 -16.89 1.70 -2.00
CA GLU A 137 -17.14 1.12 -3.32
C GLU A 137 -17.38 -0.40 -3.23
N LEU A 138 -18.65 -0.81 -3.35
CA LEU A 138 -19.02 -2.23 -3.36
C LEU A 138 -18.41 -2.97 -4.56
N GLU A 139 -18.40 -2.38 -5.75
CA GLU A 139 -17.87 -2.99 -6.96
C GLU A 139 -16.37 -3.26 -6.84
N PHE A 140 -15.61 -2.30 -6.30
CA PHE A 140 -14.18 -2.47 -6.02
C PHE A 140 -13.94 -3.61 -5.03
N ARG A 141 -14.72 -3.68 -3.95
CA ARG A 141 -14.66 -4.78 -2.98
C ARG A 141 -14.95 -6.14 -3.62
N GLN A 142 -16.01 -6.21 -4.43
CA GLN A 142 -16.38 -7.44 -5.13
C GLN A 142 -15.33 -7.84 -6.17
N CYS A 143 -14.75 -6.88 -6.89
CA CYS A 143 -13.68 -7.11 -7.84
C CYS A 143 -12.45 -7.72 -7.15
N ILE A 144 -12.05 -7.20 -5.98
CA ILE A 144 -10.94 -7.76 -5.19
C ILE A 144 -11.25 -9.19 -4.74
N GLU A 145 -12.45 -9.45 -4.22
CA GLU A 145 -12.87 -10.80 -3.81
C GLU A 145 -12.96 -11.77 -5.01
N LYS A 146 -13.38 -11.29 -6.19
CA LYS A 146 -13.47 -12.08 -7.45
C LYS A 146 -12.14 -12.29 -8.15
N GLN A 147 -11.21 -11.33 -8.10
CA GLN A 147 -9.86 -11.45 -8.68
C GLN A 147 -9.08 -12.61 -8.06
N LEU A 148 -9.39 -12.99 -6.82
CA LEU A 148 -8.84 -14.17 -6.15
C LEU A 148 -9.47 -15.48 -6.64
N ASN A 149 -10.69 -15.41 -7.21
CA ASN A 149 -11.46 -16.55 -7.73
C ASN A 149 -11.31 -16.77 -9.26
N ARG A 150 -10.37 -16.06 -9.95
CA ARG A 150 -9.95 -16.21 -11.36
C ARG A 150 -10.81 -15.60 -12.50
N GLU A 151 -11.72 -14.64 -12.28
CA GLU A 151 -12.59 -14.14 -13.39
C GLU A 151 -12.62 -12.62 -13.66
N CYS A 152 -11.62 -11.84 -13.26
CA CYS A 152 -11.63 -10.40 -13.58
C CYS A 152 -10.28 -9.93 -14.14
N SER A 153 -10.08 -10.13 -15.45
CA SER A 153 -9.03 -9.48 -16.24
C SER A 153 -9.52 -8.24 -17.00
N GLU A 154 -10.83 -8.03 -17.14
CA GLU A 154 -11.37 -6.96 -18.00
C GLU A 154 -11.73 -5.65 -17.29
N PHE A 155 -11.88 -5.63 -15.96
CA PHE A 155 -12.37 -4.44 -15.25
C PHE A 155 -11.29 -3.44 -14.81
N CYS A 156 -10.01 -3.83 -14.77
CA CYS A 156 -8.93 -2.95 -14.30
C CYS A 156 -8.45 -1.92 -15.33
N VAL A 157 -8.84 -2.04 -16.60
CA VAL A 157 -8.40 -1.09 -17.65
C VAL A 157 -9.23 0.21 -17.64
N SER A 158 -10.43 0.21 -17.05
CA SER A 158 -11.37 1.32 -17.25
C SER A 158 -11.31 2.44 -16.19
N ILE A 159 -10.43 2.37 -15.18
CA ILE A 159 -10.35 3.38 -14.11
C ILE A 159 -9.19 4.38 -14.36
N ASN A 160 -8.77 4.53 -15.61
CA ASN A 160 -7.96 5.65 -16.10
C ASN A 160 -8.77 6.43 -17.14
N GLY A 161 -9.88 7.00 -16.70
CA GLY A 161 -10.60 8.06 -17.41
C GLY A 161 -10.21 9.42 -16.86
#